data_AF-A0A1Q3DK47-F1
#
_entry.id   AF-A0A1Q3DK47-F1
#
_cell.length_a   1.000
_cell.length_b   1.000
_cell.length_c   1.000
_cell.angle_alpha   90.00
_cell.angle_beta   90.00
_cell.angle_gamma   90.00
#
_symmetry.space_group_name_H-M   'P 1'
#
loop_
_entity.id
_entity.type
_entity.pdbx_description
1 polymer ?
#
loop_
_entity_poly.entity_id
_entity_poly.type
_entity_poly.pdbx_seq_one_letter_code
_entity_poly.pdbx_strand_id
1 'polypeptide(L)'
;MDAWKNTFLFHNNEDRHSWFFCFDKAFKKQHIPFWFVDWWCFYGPIEEILPPPIIEAYNTFTKHSESLTLCPTTLSFFIHCKLSWIMYWDYIIEESPQSLPTLQRQFWTKWWNKYDLLKCTSETILRSLKSKSHQDQQFTLTKCQIQATIASSSTKKELQEQIK
;
A
#
# COMPACT_ATOMS: atom_id res chain seq x y z
N MET A 1 13.86 -6.70 -9.75
CA MET A 1 13.42 -5.56 -10.57
C MET A 1 13.12 -5.97 -12.01
N ASP A 2 13.96 -6.81 -12.62
CA ASP A 2 13.91 -7.05 -14.08
C ASP A 2 12.62 -7.69 -14.58
N ALA A 3 12.05 -8.66 -13.86
CA ALA A 3 10.78 -9.29 -14.25
C ALA A 3 9.65 -8.26 -14.47
N TRP A 4 9.53 -7.26 -13.60
CA TRP A 4 8.46 -6.26 -13.69
C TRP A 4 8.74 -5.18 -14.72
N LYS A 5 10.02 -4.82 -14.93
CA LYS A 5 10.39 -3.98 -16.07
C LYS A 5 10.06 -4.70 -17.38
N ASN A 6 10.38 -5.98 -17.48
CA ASN A 6 10.12 -6.78 -18.67
C ASN A 6 8.63 -7.03 -18.90
N THR A 7 7.80 -7.05 -17.85
CA THR A 7 6.35 -7.16 -17.98
C THR A 7 5.71 -5.81 -18.31
N PHE A 8 5.87 -4.82 -17.43
CA PHE A 8 5.09 -3.58 -17.52
C PHE A 8 5.64 -2.58 -18.54
N LEU A 9 6.92 -2.68 -18.89
CA LEU A 9 7.56 -1.83 -19.92
C LEU A 9 7.71 -2.55 -21.25
N PHE A 10 7.03 -3.68 -21.42
CA PHE A 10 6.98 -4.40 -22.68
C PHE A 10 6.31 -3.55 -23.76
N HIS A 11 6.89 -3.58 -24.96
CA HIS A 11 6.37 -2.88 -26.13
C HIS A 11 5.77 -3.93 -27.10
N ASN A 12 4.44 -3.95 -27.21
CA ASN A 12 3.70 -4.68 -28.24
C ASN A 12 3.76 -3.94 -29.58
N ASN A 13 3.32 -4.65 -30.62
CA ASN A 13 3.27 -4.14 -32.00
C ASN A 13 2.23 -3.04 -32.22
N GLU A 14 1.40 -2.71 -31.23
CA GLU A 14 0.37 -1.67 -31.33
C GLU A 14 0.76 -0.37 -30.60
N ASP A 15 1.91 -0.37 -29.92
CA ASP A 15 2.42 0.72 -29.09
C ASP A 15 1.42 1.23 -28.05
N ARG A 16 0.48 0.37 -27.63
CA ARG A 16 -0.59 0.71 -26.69
C ARG A 16 -0.64 -0.30 -25.57
N HIS A 17 -0.33 0.17 -24.36
CA HIS A 17 -0.38 -0.62 -23.14
C HIS A 17 -0.99 0.17 -22.03
N SER A 18 -1.92 -0.45 -21.33
CA SER A 18 -2.39 0.04 -20.04
C SER A 18 -2.52 -1.14 -19.09
N TRP A 19 -2.06 -0.95 -17.87
CA TRP A 19 -2.04 -1.95 -16.83
C TRP A 19 -3.05 -1.58 -15.76
N PHE A 20 -3.97 -2.49 -15.46
CA PHE A 20 -4.88 -2.36 -14.35
C PHE A 20 -4.26 -2.99 -13.10
N PHE A 21 -4.06 -2.18 -12.06
CA PHE A 21 -3.53 -2.61 -10.78
C PHE A 21 -4.64 -2.65 -9.73
N CYS A 22 -4.69 -3.75 -8.98
CA CYS A 22 -5.55 -3.89 -7.82
C CYS A 22 -4.84 -4.72 -6.75
N PHE A 23 -5.18 -4.47 -5.49
CA PHE A 23 -4.70 -5.28 -4.38
C PHE A 23 -5.65 -6.43 -4.11
N ASP A 24 -5.09 -7.62 -3.87
CA ASP A 24 -5.88 -8.75 -3.40
C ASP A 24 -6.62 -8.41 -2.09
N LYS A 25 -7.83 -8.94 -1.94
CA LYS A 25 -8.72 -8.64 -0.80
C LYS A 25 -8.10 -9.09 0.53
N ALA A 26 -7.38 -10.21 0.54
CA ALA A 26 -6.70 -10.74 1.71
C ALA A 26 -5.30 -10.14 1.94
N PHE A 27 -4.77 -9.35 1.00
CA PHE A 27 -3.44 -8.76 1.13
C PHE A 27 -3.35 -7.85 2.35
N LYS A 28 -2.30 -8.04 3.17
CA LYS A 28 -2.04 -7.21 4.35
C LYS A 28 -0.77 -6.39 4.17
N LYS A 29 -0.78 -5.18 4.74
CA LYS A 29 0.32 -4.21 4.67
C LYS A 29 1.67 -4.78 5.14
N GLN A 30 1.68 -5.73 6.09
CA GLN A 30 2.91 -6.35 6.60
C GLN A 30 3.65 -7.20 5.55
N HIS A 31 3.00 -7.57 4.45
CA HIS A 31 3.58 -8.42 3.40
C HIS A 31 4.08 -7.63 2.20
N ILE A 32 4.18 -6.31 2.28
CA ILE A 32 4.71 -5.50 1.17
C ILE A 32 6.21 -5.77 1.05
N PRO A 33 6.69 -6.26 -0.10
CA PRO A 33 8.11 -6.43 -0.31
C PRO A 33 8.77 -5.09 -0.65
N PHE A 34 10.01 -4.88 -0.20
CA PHE A 34 10.74 -3.61 -0.43
C PHE A 34 10.85 -3.22 -1.90
N TRP A 35 11.05 -4.19 -2.80
CA TRP A 35 11.12 -3.89 -4.24
C TRP A 35 9.82 -3.26 -4.77
N PHE A 36 8.66 -3.59 -4.17
CA PHE A 36 7.38 -3.00 -4.58
C PHE A 36 7.22 -1.59 -4.04
N VAL A 37 7.79 -1.29 -2.87
CA VAL A 37 7.92 0.08 -2.37
C VAL A 37 8.74 0.92 -3.34
N ASP A 38 9.91 0.42 -3.76
CA ASP A 38 10.76 1.13 -4.72
C ASP A 38 10.01 1.36 -6.05
N TRP A 39 9.37 0.32 -6.58
CA TRP A 39 8.56 0.42 -7.79
C TRP A 39 7.42 1.44 -7.65
N TRP A 40 6.73 1.46 -6.50
CA TRP A 40 5.67 2.42 -6.21
C TRP A 40 6.17 3.86 -6.23
N CYS A 41 7.36 4.14 -5.70
CA CYS A 41 7.91 5.49 -5.68
C CYS A 41 8.15 6.06 -7.09
N PHE A 42 8.37 5.21 -8.10
CA PHE A 42 8.58 5.66 -9.48
C PHE A 42 7.33 5.57 -10.37
N TYR A 43 6.49 4.55 -10.17
CA TYR A 43 5.40 4.21 -11.09
C TYR A 43 4.02 4.15 -10.43
N GLY A 44 3.97 4.36 -9.12
CA GLY A 44 2.74 4.36 -8.35
C GLY A 44 1.85 5.57 -8.69
N PRO A 45 0.57 5.49 -8.33
CA PRO A 45 -0.35 6.59 -8.45
C PRO A 45 0.00 7.72 -7.47
N ILE A 46 -0.24 8.95 -7.93
CA ILE A 46 -0.08 10.19 -7.17
C ILE A 46 -1.43 10.67 -6.64
N GLU A 47 -1.43 11.56 -5.65
CA GLU A 47 -2.65 11.98 -4.95
C GLU A 47 -3.63 12.71 -5.88
N GLU A 48 -3.13 13.38 -6.91
CA GLU A 48 -3.87 14.18 -7.87
C GLU A 48 -4.86 13.38 -8.71
N ILE A 49 -4.69 12.05 -8.82
CA ILE A 49 -5.65 11.21 -9.53
C ILE A 49 -6.89 10.93 -8.69
N LEU A 50 -6.81 11.07 -7.36
CA LEU A 50 -7.87 10.67 -6.45
C LEU A 50 -9.06 11.63 -6.57
N PRO A 51 -10.30 11.12 -6.62
CA PRO A 51 -11.47 11.99 -6.60
C PRO A 51 -11.63 12.64 -5.21
N PRO A 52 -12.31 13.81 -5.11
CA PRO A 52 -12.40 14.57 -3.86
C PRO A 52 -12.84 13.78 -2.61
N PRO A 53 -13.84 12.88 -2.67
CA PRO A 53 -14.24 12.09 -1.50
C PRO A 53 -13.12 11.18 -0.97
N ILE A 54 -12.28 10.67 -1.88
CA ILE A 54 -11.17 9.77 -1.54
C ILE A 54 -9.98 10.58 -0.98
N ILE A 55 -9.78 11.81 -1.46
CA ILE A 55 -8.79 12.74 -0.87
C ILE A 55 -9.15 13.04 0.58
N GLU A 56 -10.43 13.27 0.90
CA GLU A 56 -10.87 13.49 2.27
C GLU A 56 -10.58 12.28 3.18
N ALA A 57 -10.91 11.08 2.68
CA ALA A 57 -10.61 9.83 3.37
C ALA A 57 -9.09 9.62 3.55
N TYR A 58 -8.28 9.99 2.54
CA TYR A 58 -6.83 9.95 2.60
C TYR A 58 -6.27 10.88 3.67
N ASN A 59 -6.74 12.13 3.73
CA ASN A 59 -6.34 13.09 4.76
C ASN A 59 -6.68 12.58 6.16
N THR A 60 -7.87 12.00 6.31
CA THR A 60 -8.28 11.36 7.56
C THR A 60 -7.38 10.18 7.91
N PHE A 61 -7.03 9.34 6.95
CA PHE A 61 -6.12 8.22 7.14
C PHE A 61 -4.75 8.71 7.62
N THR A 62 -4.12 9.63 6.89
CA THR A 62 -2.80 10.18 7.20
C THR A 62 -2.73 10.81 8.58
N LYS A 63 -3.79 11.51 9.02
CA LYS A 63 -3.87 12.12 10.35
C LYS A 63 -3.95 11.11 11.50
N HIS A 64 -4.49 9.91 11.27
CA HIS A 64 -4.78 8.92 12.31
C HIS A 64 -3.97 7.62 12.16
N SER A 65 -3.13 7.51 11.14
CA SER A 65 -2.25 6.37 10.91
C SER A 65 -0.81 6.72 11.29
N GLU A 66 -0.11 5.78 11.89
CA GLU A 66 1.33 5.90 12.06
C GLU A 66 2.04 5.83 10.70
N SER A 67 2.91 6.81 10.44
CA SER A 67 3.79 6.78 9.29
C SER A 67 4.78 5.63 9.42
N LEU A 68 4.92 4.82 8.38
CA LEU A 68 5.96 3.81 8.32
C LEU A 68 7.17 4.40 7.58
N THR A 69 8.32 4.45 8.25
CA THR A 69 9.55 5.07 7.73
C THR A 69 9.95 4.59 6.34
N LEU A 70 9.64 3.34 6.00
CA LEU A 70 10.03 2.69 4.73
C LEU A 70 8.85 2.42 3.80
N CYS A 71 7.65 2.97 4.04
CA CYS A 71 6.51 2.74 3.18
C CYS A 71 5.73 4.05 2.99
N PRO A 72 5.61 4.56 1.75
CA PRO A 72 4.81 5.74 1.47
C PRO A 72 3.40 5.65 2.07
N THR A 73 2.91 6.77 2.60
CA THR A 73 1.55 6.85 3.16
C THR A 73 0.51 6.61 2.08
N THR A 74 0.75 7.08 0.85
CA THR A 74 -0.08 6.80 -0.33
C THR A 74 -0.21 5.31 -0.59
N LEU A 75 0.90 4.56 -0.65
CA LEU A 75 0.89 3.10 -0.80
C LEU A 75 0.10 2.42 0.33
N SER A 76 0.35 2.85 1.57
CA SER A 76 -0.34 2.35 2.75
C SER A 76 -1.86 2.52 2.65
N PHE A 77 -2.29 3.68 2.19
CA PHE A 77 -3.70 4.02 2.02
C PHE A 77 -4.35 3.23 0.88
N PHE A 78 -3.68 3.13 -0.28
CA PHE A 78 -4.19 2.35 -1.41
C PHE A 78 -4.39 0.88 -1.06
N ILE A 79 -3.49 0.29 -0.26
CA ILE A 79 -3.65 -1.07 0.26
C ILE A 79 -4.80 -1.15 1.27
N HIS A 80 -4.93 -0.15 2.15
CA HIS A 80 -5.98 -0.12 3.17
C HIS A 80 -7.37 -0.07 2.54
N CYS A 81 -7.60 0.84 1.61
CA CYS A 81 -8.88 0.98 0.90
C CYS A 81 -9.02 0.03 -0.31
N LYS A 82 -8.02 -0.80 -0.63
CA LYS A 82 -8.05 -1.67 -1.82
C LYS A 82 -8.32 -0.90 -3.10
N LEU A 83 -7.71 0.29 -3.20
CA LEU A 83 -7.87 1.16 -4.35
C LEU A 83 -7.21 0.52 -5.57
N SER A 84 -7.86 0.69 -6.72
CA SER A 84 -7.36 0.24 -8.00
C SER A 84 -7.06 1.44 -8.87
N TRP A 85 -6.09 1.31 -9.76
CA TRP A 85 -5.72 2.36 -10.71
C TRP A 85 -5.27 1.75 -12.03
N ILE A 86 -5.23 2.58 -13.05
CA ILE A 86 -4.67 2.24 -14.35
C ILE A 86 -3.35 2.99 -14.48
N MET A 87 -2.31 2.29 -14.91
CA MET A 87 -1.03 2.88 -15.29
C MET A 87 -0.81 2.66 -16.78
N TYR A 88 -0.34 3.69 -17.48
CA TYR A 88 0.11 3.58 -18.86
C TYR A 88 1.37 4.39 -19.05
N TRP A 89 2.10 4.13 -20.12
CA TRP A 89 3.27 4.90 -20.50
C TRP A 89 3.35 4.99 -22.01
N ASP A 90 4.05 6.00 -22.49
CA ASP A 90 4.32 6.26 -23.90
C ASP A 90 5.71 6.91 -24.02
N TYR A 91 6.23 6.97 -25.23
CA TYR A 91 7.48 7.60 -25.53
C TYR A 91 7.30 9.10 -25.75
N ILE A 92 8.19 9.88 -25.14
CA ILE A 92 8.36 11.29 -25.45
C ILE A 92 9.81 11.54 -25.86
N ILE A 93 9.98 12.48 -26.76
CA ILE A 93 11.30 12.99 -27.13
C ILE A 93 11.51 14.27 -26.33
N GLU A 94 12.51 14.28 -25.48
CA GLU A 94 12.95 15.48 -24.78
C GLU A 94 14.07 16.14 -25.57
N GLU A 95 13.78 17.33 -26.08
CA GLU A 95 14.72 18.16 -26.81
C GLU A 95 15.23 19.27 -25.91
N SER A 96 16.56 19.42 -25.84
CA SER A 96 17.21 20.53 -25.16
C SER A 96 18.19 21.17 -26.14
N PRO A 97 18.26 22.51 -26.24
CA PRO A 97 19.15 23.20 -27.18
C PRO A 97 20.64 22.86 -27.00
N GLN A 98 21.03 22.31 -25.85
CA GLN A 98 22.42 22.06 -25.46
C GLN A 98 22.78 20.57 -25.43
N SER A 99 21.84 19.67 -25.78
CA SER A 99 22.09 18.23 -25.78
C SER A 99 21.39 17.54 -26.95
N LEU A 100 21.83 16.32 -27.23
CA LEU A 100 21.12 15.46 -28.19
C LEU A 100 19.70 15.17 -27.67
N PRO A 101 18.70 15.07 -28.56
CA PRO A 101 17.36 14.61 -28.20
C PRO A 101 17.42 13.25 -27.50
N THR A 102 16.68 13.12 -26.41
CA THR A 102 16.62 11.86 -25.66
C THR A 102 15.23 11.26 -25.77
N LEU A 103 15.18 9.95 -26.06
CA LEU A 103 13.95 9.19 -26.01
C LEU A 103 13.75 8.71 -24.57
N GLN A 104 12.64 9.11 -23.95
CA GLN A 104 12.29 8.67 -22.62
C GLN A 104 10.85 8.15 -22.56
N ARG A 105 10.54 7.38 -21.51
CA ARG A 105 9.18 6.95 -21.22
C ARG A 105 8.53 7.95 -20.28
N GLN A 106 7.41 8.50 -20.69
CA GLN A 106 6.52 9.24 -19.81
C GLN A 106 5.46 8.29 -19.25
N PHE A 107 5.29 8.33 -17.93
CA PHE A 107 4.31 7.51 -17.22
C PHE A 107 3.11 8.36 -16.83
N TRP A 108 1.95 7.73 -16.85
CA TRP A 108 0.72 8.32 -16.38
C TRP A 108 -0.07 7.31 -15.57
N THR A 109 -0.82 7.84 -14.62
CA THR A 109 -1.75 7.06 -13.82
C THR A 109 -3.13 7.68 -13.90
N LYS A 110 -4.15 6.83 -13.80
CA LYS A 110 -5.55 7.23 -13.86
C LYS A 110 -6.35 6.49 -12.81
N TRP A 111 -7.24 7.22 -12.16
CA TRP A 111 -8.19 6.66 -11.21
C TRP A 111 -9.14 5.65 -11.85
N TRP A 112 -9.39 4.55 -11.13
CA TRP A 112 -10.40 3.57 -11.52
C TRP A 112 -11.79 3.99 -11.05
N ASN A 113 -12.56 4.60 -11.96
CA ASN A 113 -13.86 5.19 -11.66
C ASN A 113 -14.98 4.18 -11.32
N LYS A 114 -14.72 2.87 -11.34
CA LYS A 114 -15.67 1.84 -10.88
C LYS A 114 -15.48 1.48 -9.41
N TYR A 115 -14.56 2.13 -8.71
CA TYR A 115 -14.39 1.94 -7.28
C TYR A 115 -15.62 2.48 -6.51
N ASP A 116 -16.12 1.67 -5.58
CA ASP A 116 -17.25 2.02 -4.72
C ASP A 116 -16.80 3.00 -3.62
N LEU A 117 -17.09 4.29 -3.82
CA LEU A 117 -16.68 5.37 -2.94
C LEU A 117 -17.20 5.20 -1.50
N LEU A 118 -18.33 4.51 -1.29
CA LEU A 118 -18.91 4.30 0.03
C LEU A 118 -18.03 3.40 0.92
N LYS A 119 -17.09 2.66 0.33
CA LYS A 119 -16.14 1.81 1.06
C LYS A 119 -14.96 2.58 1.65
N CYS A 120 -14.70 3.80 1.20
CA CYS A 120 -13.56 4.60 1.62
C CYS A 120 -14.02 6.05 1.88
N THR A 121 -14.71 6.24 3.00
CA THR A 121 -15.06 7.55 3.58
C THR A 121 -14.24 7.81 4.85
N SER A 122 -14.23 9.05 5.30
CA SER A 122 -13.60 9.46 6.57
C SER A 122 -14.08 8.60 7.75
N GLU A 123 -15.38 8.32 7.84
CA GLU A 123 -15.96 7.49 8.92
C GLU A 123 -15.51 6.03 8.82
N THR A 124 -15.50 5.45 7.61
CA THR A 124 -15.09 4.05 7.44
C THR A 124 -13.60 3.87 7.77
N ILE A 125 -12.77 4.85 7.41
CA ILE A 125 -11.34 4.88 7.76
C ILE A 125 -11.17 4.91 9.29
N LEU A 126 -11.81 5.84 9.98
CA LEU A 126 -11.69 5.97 11.43
C LEU A 126 -12.14 4.69 12.16
N ARG A 127 -13.25 4.08 11.72
CA ARG A 127 -13.73 2.81 12.27
C ARG A 127 -12.71 1.68 12.03
N SER A 128 -12.17 1.58 10.82
CA SER A 128 -11.17 0.56 10.48
C SER A 128 -9.89 0.70 11.31
N LEU A 129 -9.37 1.92 11.44
CA LEU A 129 -8.14 2.18 12.21
C LEU A 129 -8.33 1.86 13.71
N LYS A 130 -9.46 2.24 14.30
CA LYS A 130 -9.79 1.90 15.70
C LYS A 130 -9.91 0.39 15.92
N SER A 131 -10.51 -0.33 14.97
CA SER A 131 -10.63 -1.79 15.09
C SER A 131 -9.26 -2.48 15.11
N LYS A 132 -8.29 -1.99 14.32
CA LYS A 132 -6.92 -2.49 14.32
C LYS A 132 -6.19 -2.18 15.63
N SER A 133 -6.30 -0.95 16.14
CA SER A 133 -5.64 -0.59 17.40
C SER A 133 -6.15 -1.45 18.57
N HIS A 134 -7.45 -1.74 18.63
CA HIS A 134 -8.00 -2.64 19.64
C HIS A 134 -7.46 -4.07 19.51
N GLN A 135 -7.37 -4.60 18.27
CA GLN A 135 -6.83 -5.93 18.02
C GLN A 135 -5.33 -6.02 18.40
N ASP A 136 -4.55 -5.01 18.05
CA ASP A 136 -3.11 -4.96 18.35
C ASP A 136 -2.84 -4.84 19.86
N GLN A 137 -3.67 -4.06 20.57
CA GLN A 137 -3.62 -3.96 22.03
C GLN A 137 -3.94 -5.29 22.71
N GLN A 138 -5.01 -5.98 22.27
CA GLN A 138 -5.35 -7.29 22.81
C GLN A 138 -4.23 -8.31 22.57
N PHE A 139 -3.67 -8.35 21.36
CA PHE A 139 -2.54 -9.23 21.04
C PHE A 139 -1.32 -8.94 21.92
N THR A 140 -0.98 -7.67 22.12
CA THR A 140 0.14 -7.26 22.96
C THR A 140 -0.07 -7.65 24.41
N LEU A 141 -1.28 -7.45 24.96
CA LEU A 141 -1.64 -7.86 26.31
C LEU A 141 -1.52 -9.37 26.50
N THR A 142 -2.07 -10.17 25.57
CA THR A 142 -1.96 -11.63 25.62
C THR A 142 -0.49 -12.08 25.56
N LYS A 143 0.32 -11.47 24.69
CA LYS A 143 1.76 -11.77 24.60
C LYS A 143 2.49 -11.45 25.92
N CYS A 144 2.21 -10.29 26.53
CA CYS A 144 2.79 -9.90 27.80
C CYS A 144 2.38 -10.83 28.94
N GLN A 145 1.11 -11.23 29.00
CA GLN A 145 0.60 -12.20 29.98
C GLN A 145 1.33 -13.54 29.85
N ILE A 146 1.42 -14.08 28.63
CA ILE A 146 2.16 -15.33 28.36
C ILE A 146 3.62 -15.21 28.79
N GLN A 147 4.29 -14.10 28.46
CA GLN A 147 5.69 -13.89 28.82
C GLN A 147 5.89 -13.76 30.34
N ALA A 148 4.98 -13.09 31.05
CA ALA A 148 4.99 -13.00 32.50
C ALA A 148 4.80 -14.38 33.15
N THR A 149 3.83 -15.17 32.68
CA THR A 149 3.57 -16.54 33.12
C THR A 149 4.78 -17.46 32.91
N ILE A 150 5.48 -17.33 31.77
CA ILE A 150 6.71 -18.07 31.51
C ILE A 150 7.82 -17.66 32.49
N ALA A 151 8.01 -16.35 32.73
CA ALA A 151 9.05 -15.84 33.61
C ALA A 151 8.81 -16.18 35.09
N SER A 152 7.55 -16.30 35.52
CA SER A 152 7.19 -16.66 36.89
C SER A 152 7.19 -18.16 37.18
N SER A 153 7.17 -19.00 36.15
CA SER A 153 7.13 -20.46 36.30
C SER A 153 8.53 -21.03 36.52
N SER A 154 8.74 -21.71 37.65
CA SER A 154 10.04 -22.31 37.98
C SER A 154 10.17 -23.74 37.44
N THR A 155 9.05 -24.38 37.09
CA THR A 155 9.01 -25.74 36.56
C THR A 155 8.08 -25.89 35.35
N LYS A 156 8.39 -26.88 34.49
CA LYS A 156 7.58 -27.21 33.30
C LYS A 156 6.14 -27.62 33.65
N LYS A 157 5.92 -28.14 34.86
CA LYS A 157 4.61 -28.62 35.34
C LYS A 157 3.69 -27.45 35.73
N GLU A 158 4.21 -26.46 36.45
CA GLU A 158 3.49 -25.21 36.79
C GLU A 158 3.07 -24.45 35.54
N LEU A 159 3.95 -24.39 34.54
CA LEU A 159 3.66 -23.73 33.26
C LEU A 159 2.50 -24.42 32.51
N GLN A 160 2.39 -25.75 32.59
CA GLN A 160 1.31 -26.51 31.94
C GLN A 160 -0.05 -26.34 32.64
N GLU A 161 -0.07 -26.09 33.95
CA GLU A 161 -1.30 -25.80 34.69
C GLU A 161 -1.80 -24.38 34.46
N GLN A 162 -0.89 -23.41 34.25
CA GLN A 162 -1.24 -21.99 34.06
C GLN A 162 -1.64 -21.62 32.62
N ILE A 163 -1.36 -22.47 31.63
CA ILE A 163 -1.69 -22.25 30.21
C ILE A 163 -3.06 -22.88 29.81
N LYS A 164 -3.68 -23.65 30.71
CA LYS A 164 -4.94 -24.38 30.44
C LYS A 164 -6.17 -23.51 30.64
#